data_AF-A0A534KAN3-F1
#
_entry.id   AF-A0A534KAN3-F1
#
_cell.length_a   1.000
_cell.length_b   1.000
_cell.length_c   1.000
_cell.angle_alpha   90.00
_cell.angle_beta   90.00
_cell.angle_gamma   90.00
#
_symmetry.space_group_name_H-M   'P 1'
#
loop_
_entity.id
_entity.type
_entity.pdbx_description
1 polymer ?
#
loop_
_entity_poly.entity_id
_entity_poly.type
_entity_poly.pdbx_seq_one_letter_code
_entity_poly.pdbx_strand_id
1 'polypeptide(L)'
;MDAFAATRLAAGVGFLVVAAASDLRSRRVRDPLWISLGTAGLMILAAQIAFKGLAWPAWLLLVSAAIMFYAIFFGEPLFGEDGFHARGIRIVLFLAAGALFLISVGSIRGGAGFEVLPQLASMPLLVLVYQGFHRLRLLHGGADAKGLIALTLLLPAYPDALPFPVLQADARVDALLRVVFPFSLVIWVDAAILSLAVPVALLIYNAARGDLALPQALLGYRAPLNPFPAHAWLMEKITARGEHVLVLFPRRGTDPSGDISRLRAAGVDRAWVTPQTPFMVPLLLGFLLAFFAGNLLVAVLGLAR
;
A
#
# COMPACT_ATOMS: atom_id res chain seq x y z
N MET A 1 6.10 -23.45 -9.78
CA MET A 1 5.06 -22.41 -9.70
C MET A 1 3.81 -22.92 -10.38
N ASP A 2 2.65 -22.89 -9.70
CA ASP A 2 1.39 -23.29 -10.32
C ASP A 2 0.85 -22.24 -11.32
N ALA A 3 -0.09 -22.63 -12.17
CA ALA A 3 -0.62 -21.76 -13.22
C ALA A 3 -1.32 -20.51 -12.66
N PHE A 4 -2.00 -20.65 -11.50
CA PHE A 4 -2.68 -19.54 -10.86
C PHE A 4 -1.70 -18.53 -10.25
N ALA A 5 -0.64 -18.98 -9.59
CA ALA A 5 0.43 -18.12 -9.08
C ALA A 5 1.15 -17.42 -10.23
N ALA A 6 1.45 -18.12 -11.33
CA ALA A 6 2.07 -17.52 -12.51
C ALA A 6 1.17 -16.42 -13.13
N THR A 7 -0.13 -16.68 -13.23
CA THR A 7 -1.10 -15.70 -13.74
C THR A 7 -1.19 -14.48 -12.83
N ARG A 8 -1.21 -14.68 -11.50
CA ARG A 8 -1.21 -13.58 -10.51
C ARG A 8 0.07 -12.77 -10.56
N LEU A 9 1.22 -13.42 -10.68
CA LEU A 9 2.51 -12.74 -10.84
C LEU A 9 2.50 -11.88 -12.09
N ALA A 10 2.13 -12.45 -13.24
CA ALA A 10 2.08 -11.72 -14.51
C ALA A 10 1.13 -10.52 -14.45
N ALA A 11 -0.09 -10.71 -13.91
CA ALA A 11 -1.05 -9.63 -13.73
C ALA A 11 -0.49 -8.55 -12.77
N GLY A 12 -0.02 -8.95 -11.60
CA GLY A 12 0.53 -8.03 -10.59
C GLY A 12 1.70 -7.21 -11.14
N VAL A 13 2.67 -7.84 -11.81
CA VAL A 13 3.79 -7.14 -12.47
C VAL A 13 3.26 -6.17 -13.53
N GLY A 14 2.37 -6.59 -14.42
CA GLY A 14 1.85 -5.74 -15.49
C GLY A 14 1.17 -4.48 -14.95
N PHE A 15 0.27 -4.64 -13.97
CA PHE A 15 -0.43 -3.50 -13.35
C PHE A 15 0.50 -2.61 -12.53
N LEU A 16 1.42 -3.18 -11.74
CA LEU A 16 2.35 -2.41 -10.91
C LEU A 16 3.42 -1.67 -11.72
N VAL A 17 3.85 -2.21 -12.87
CA VAL A 17 4.73 -1.48 -13.80
C VAL A 17 4.02 -0.24 -14.34
N VAL A 18 2.75 -0.36 -14.75
CA VAL A 18 1.94 0.80 -15.19
C VAL A 18 1.75 1.80 -14.05
N ALA A 19 1.47 1.31 -12.83
CA ALA A 19 1.33 2.16 -11.64
C ALA A 19 2.64 2.92 -11.35
N ALA A 20 3.78 2.22 -11.33
CA ALA A 20 5.10 2.80 -11.09
C ALA A 20 5.47 3.83 -12.17
N ALA A 21 5.19 3.55 -13.44
CA ALA A 21 5.42 4.50 -14.53
C ALA A 21 4.54 5.76 -14.40
N SER A 22 3.26 5.59 -14.06
CA SER A 22 2.33 6.71 -13.82
C SER A 22 2.77 7.56 -12.63
N ASP A 23 3.21 6.92 -11.55
CA ASP A 23 3.65 7.57 -10.32
C ASP A 23 4.99 8.30 -10.49
N LEU A 24 5.92 7.74 -11.27
CA LEU A 24 7.17 8.42 -11.64
C LEU A 24 6.92 9.68 -12.47
N ARG A 25 5.94 9.64 -13.39
CA ARG A 25 5.63 10.76 -14.29
C ARG A 25 4.81 11.86 -13.61
N SER A 26 3.82 11.48 -12.80
CA SER A 26 2.77 12.41 -12.34
C SER A 26 2.48 12.38 -10.84
N ARG A 27 3.17 11.53 -10.07
CA ARG A 27 2.92 11.29 -8.63
C ARG A 27 1.48 10.89 -8.31
N ARG A 28 0.77 10.36 -9.31
CA ARG A 28 -0.64 9.98 -9.22
C ARG A 28 -0.86 8.70 -10.03
N VAL A 29 -1.71 7.83 -9.50
CA VAL A 29 -2.19 6.64 -10.18
C VAL A 29 -3.71 6.72 -10.27
N ARG A 30 -4.26 6.50 -11.46
CA ARG A 30 -5.70 6.64 -11.70
C ARG A 30 -6.46 5.44 -11.16
N ASP A 31 -7.60 5.71 -10.52
CA ASP A 31 -8.49 4.69 -9.95
C ASP A 31 -8.86 3.52 -10.88
N PRO A 32 -9.11 3.72 -12.20
CA PRO A 32 -9.43 2.61 -13.11
C PRO A 32 -8.36 1.51 -13.14
N LEU A 33 -7.09 1.84 -12.90
CA LEU A 33 -6.01 0.85 -12.85
C LEU A 33 -6.22 -0.11 -11.66
N TRP A 34 -6.55 0.44 -10.49
CA TRP A 34 -6.80 -0.35 -9.28
C TRP A 34 -8.09 -1.17 -9.37
N ILE A 35 -9.15 -0.58 -9.93
CA ILE A 35 -10.40 -1.30 -10.20
C ILE A 35 -10.14 -2.50 -11.13
N SER A 36 -9.35 -2.29 -12.19
CA SER A 36 -9.00 -3.36 -13.14
C SER A 36 -8.17 -4.46 -12.50
N LEU A 37 -7.16 -4.11 -11.70
CA LEU A 37 -6.34 -5.07 -10.96
C LEU A 37 -7.17 -5.90 -9.97
N GLY A 38 -8.02 -5.24 -9.16
CA GLY A 38 -8.88 -5.93 -8.20
C GLY A 38 -9.92 -6.82 -8.89
N THR A 39 -10.51 -6.35 -10.00
CA THR A 39 -11.43 -7.15 -10.82
C THR A 39 -10.74 -8.39 -11.41
N ALA A 40 -9.53 -8.23 -11.96
CA ALA A 40 -8.74 -9.35 -12.45
C ALA A 40 -8.43 -10.35 -11.32
N GLY A 41 -8.06 -9.87 -10.13
CA GLY A 41 -7.84 -10.69 -8.94
C GLY A 41 -9.07 -11.51 -8.54
N LEU A 42 -10.25 -10.87 -8.49
CA LEU A 42 -11.52 -11.54 -8.22
C LEU A 42 -11.85 -12.60 -9.27
N MET A 43 -11.63 -12.32 -10.56
CA MET A 43 -11.88 -13.28 -11.64
C MET A 43 -10.94 -14.49 -11.58
N ILE A 44 -9.65 -14.27 -11.32
CA ILE A 44 -8.67 -15.34 -11.12
C ILE A 44 -9.04 -16.19 -9.91
N LEU A 45 -9.46 -15.55 -8.80
CA LEU A 45 -9.88 -16.26 -7.60
C LEU A 45 -11.17 -17.07 -7.83
N ALA A 46 -12.16 -16.51 -8.51
CA ALA A 46 -13.39 -17.23 -8.87
C ALA A 46 -13.08 -18.47 -9.73
N ALA A 47 -12.21 -18.33 -10.73
CA ALA A 47 -11.73 -19.44 -11.55
C ALA A 47 -11.00 -20.49 -10.71
N GLN A 48 -10.18 -20.08 -9.74
CA GLN A 48 -9.50 -21.01 -8.83
C GLN A 48 -10.47 -21.75 -7.90
N ILE A 49 -11.46 -21.06 -7.33
CA ILE A 49 -12.48 -21.67 -6.46
C ILE A 49 -13.26 -22.72 -7.25
N ALA A 50 -13.66 -22.40 -8.48
CA ALA A 50 -14.35 -23.35 -9.37
C ALA A 50 -13.46 -24.54 -9.74
N PHE A 51 -12.23 -24.28 -10.19
CA PHE A 51 -11.31 -25.34 -10.65
C PHE A 51 -10.86 -26.28 -9.53
N LYS A 52 -10.57 -25.75 -8.33
CA LYS A 52 -10.19 -26.55 -7.15
C LYS A 52 -11.40 -27.16 -6.43
N GLY A 53 -12.63 -26.93 -6.90
CA GLY A 53 -13.85 -27.46 -6.29
C GLY A 53 -14.04 -27.01 -4.84
N LEU A 54 -13.65 -25.78 -4.49
CA LEU A 54 -13.76 -25.28 -3.13
C LEU A 54 -15.23 -25.13 -2.72
N ALA A 55 -15.50 -25.40 -1.44
CA ALA A 55 -16.85 -25.37 -0.88
C ALA A 55 -17.48 -23.97 -0.95
N TRP A 56 -18.81 -23.92 -0.88
CA TRP A 56 -19.61 -22.68 -0.92
C TRP A 56 -19.14 -21.53 0.00
N PRO A 57 -18.53 -21.74 1.18
CA PRO A 57 -18.03 -20.63 2.00
C PRO A 57 -16.96 -19.81 1.29
N ALA A 58 -16.14 -20.41 0.42
CA ALA A 58 -15.15 -19.69 -0.37
C ALA A 58 -15.79 -18.66 -1.32
N TRP A 59 -16.93 -19.01 -1.93
CA TRP A 59 -17.70 -18.09 -2.77
C TRP A 59 -18.27 -16.92 -1.96
N LEU A 60 -18.73 -17.16 -0.73
CA LEU A 60 -19.20 -16.08 0.13
C LEU A 60 -18.10 -15.09 0.49
N LEU A 61 -16.88 -15.57 0.76
CA LEU A 61 -15.72 -14.70 1.02
C LEU A 61 -15.33 -13.89 -0.21
N LEU A 62 -15.37 -14.50 -1.40
CA LEU A 62 -15.15 -13.80 -2.67
C LEU A 62 -16.18 -12.67 -2.86
N VAL A 63 -17.48 -12.96 -2.70
CA VAL A 63 -18.55 -11.97 -2.86
C VAL A 63 -18.46 -10.89 -1.78
N SER A 64 -18.19 -11.26 -0.53
CA SER A 64 -17.97 -10.31 0.56
C SER A 64 -16.82 -9.34 0.24
N ALA A 65 -15.66 -9.87 -0.16
CA ALA A 65 -14.50 -9.06 -0.53
C ALA A 65 -14.81 -8.15 -1.74
N ALA A 66 -15.51 -8.67 -2.75
CA ALA A 66 -15.90 -7.90 -3.93
C ALA A 66 -16.82 -6.72 -3.58
N ILE A 67 -17.86 -6.95 -2.77
CA ILE A 67 -18.78 -5.88 -2.33
C ILE A 67 -18.00 -4.79 -1.59
N MET A 68 -17.13 -5.17 -0.65
CA MET A 68 -16.33 -4.20 0.12
C MET A 68 -15.35 -3.43 -0.78
N PHE A 69 -14.73 -4.12 -1.74
CA PHE A 69 -13.81 -3.51 -2.69
C PHE A 69 -14.50 -2.46 -3.55
N TYR A 70 -15.58 -2.81 -4.25
CA TYR A 70 -16.27 -1.87 -5.14
C TYR A 70 -16.95 -0.74 -4.36
N ALA A 71 -17.38 -0.99 -3.12
CA ALA A 71 -17.92 0.06 -2.24
C ALA A 71 -16.89 1.16 -1.91
N ILE A 72 -15.58 0.92 -2.07
CA ILE A 72 -14.54 1.95 -1.89
C ILE A 72 -14.59 3.00 -3.00
N PHE A 73 -14.89 2.58 -4.23
CA PHE A 73 -14.93 3.46 -5.40
C PHE A 73 -16.30 4.11 -5.61
N PHE A 74 -17.32 3.66 -4.88
CA PHE A 74 -18.68 4.16 -5.02
C PHE A 74 -19.00 5.24 -3.98
N GLY A 75 -19.04 6.50 -4.44
CA GLY A 75 -19.45 7.66 -3.65
C GLY A 75 -18.44 8.12 -2.60
N GLU A 76 -18.86 9.13 -1.82
CA GLU A 76 -18.10 9.70 -0.70
C GLU A 76 -17.75 8.61 0.35
N PRO A 77 -16.54 8.64 0.95
CA PRO A 77 -16.17 7.76 2.05
C PRO A 77 -17.12 7.95 3.25
N LEU A 78 -17.43 6.85 3.96
CA LEU A 78 -18.25 6.89 5.18
C LEU A 78 -17.66 7.86 6.22
N PHE A 79 -16.34 8.04 6.20
CA PHE A 79 -15.65 9.00 7.06
C PHE A 79 -14.80 9.91 6.17
N GLY A 80 -15.20 11.17 6.05
CA GLY A 80 -14.45 12.22 5.35
C GLY A 80 -13.71 13.12 6.35
N GLU A 81 -13.01 14.13 5.83
CA GLU A 81 -12.37 15.15 6.68
C GLU A 81 -13.41 15.97 7.46
N ASP A 82 -14.62 16.12 6.89
CA ASP A 82 -15.73 16.87 7.48
C ASP A 82 -16.61 16.05 8.45
N GLY A 83 -16.34 14.75 8.61
CA GLY A 83 -17.07 13.87 9.54
C GLY A 83 -17.65 12.59 8.93
N PHE A 84 -18.68 12.03 9.57
CA PHE A 84 -19.33 10.78 9.16
C PHE A 84 -20.45 11.05 8.15
N HIS A 85 -20.35 10.41 6.97
CA HIS A 85 -21.33 10.50 5.89
C HIS A 85 -22.18 9.23 5.85
N ALA A 86 -23.33 9.27 6.51
CA ALA A 86 -24.26 8.14 6.60
C ALA A 86 -25.04 7.93 5.29
N ARG A 87 -24.37 7.48 4.23
CA ARG A 87 -25.08 7.05 3.01
C ARG A 87 -25.62 5.63 3.20
N GLY A 88 -26.95 5.52 3.28
CA GLY A 88 -27.64 4.25 3.54
C GLY A 88 -27.18 3.11 2.64
N ILE A 89 -27.00 3.36 1.33
CA ILE A 89 -26.55 2.34 0.37
C ILE A 89 -25.17 1.78 0.75
N ARG A 90 -24.19 2.62 1.07
CA ARG A 90 -22.83 2.17 1.39
C ARG A 90 -22.84 1.38 2.71
N ILE A 91 -23.57 1.85 3.72
CA ILE A 91 -23.73 1.11 4.99
C ILE A 91 -24.35 -0.27 4.73
N VAL A 92 -25.42 -0.34 3.93
CA VAL A 92 -26.08 -1.61 3.56
C VAL A 92 -25.11 -2.55 2.85
N LEU A 93 -24.27 -2.06 1.93
CA LEU A 93 -23.26 -2.88 1.26
C LEU A 93 -22.24 -3.44 2.26
N PHE A 94 -21.73 -2.64 3.20
CA PHE A 94 -20.80 -3.10 4.23
C PHE A 94 -21.45 -4.09 5.21
N LEU A 95 -22.71 -3.87 5.59
CA LEU A 95 -23.47 -4.81 6.42
C LEU A 95 -23.73 -6.13 5.69
N ALA A 96 -24.10 -6.09 4.42
CA ALA A 96 -24.29 -7.27 3.59
C ALA A 96 -22.98 -8.06 3.45
N ALA A 97 -21.87 -7.38 3.15
CA ALA A 97 -20.56 -8.03 3.09
C ALA A 97 -20.14 -8.64 4.43
N GLY A 98 -20.41 -7.94 5.55
CA GLY A 98 -20.17 -8.44 6.90
C GLY A 98 -21.00 -9.67 7.23
N ALA A 99 -22.29 -9.69 6.87
CA ALA A 99 -23.14 -10.86 7.04
C ALA A 99 -22.63 -12.07 6.24
N LEU A 100 -22.27 -11.89 4.97
CA LEU A 100 -21.68 -12.94 4.14
C LEU A 100 -20.37 -13.48 4.74
N PHE A 101 -19.52 -12.59 5.26
CA PHE A 101 -18.29 -12.97 5.96
C PHE A 101 -18.58 -13.82 7.20
N LEU A 102 -19.50 -13.37 8.07
CA LEU A 102 -19.84 -14.08 9.30
C LEU A 102 -20.49 -15.43 9.03
N ILE A 103 -21.37 -15.53 8.03
CA ILE A 103 -21.97 -16.80 7.60
C ILE A 103 -20.87 -17.75 7.10
N SER A 104 -19.93 -17.25 6.29
CA SER A 104 -18.81 -18.05 5.81
C SER A 104 -17.93 -18.55 6.96
N VAL A 105 -17.49 -17.67 7.87
CA VAL A 105 -16.60 -18.04 8.98
C VAL A 105 -17.31 -18.96 9.97
N GLY A 106 -18.60 -18.73 10.27
CA GLY A 106 -19.39 -19.58 11.15
C GLY A 106 -19.67 -20.98 10.59
N SER A 107 -19.56 -21.15 9.27
CA SER A 107 -19.64 -22.46 8.61
C SER A 107 -18.36 -23.29 8.70
N ILE A 108 -17.24 -22.70 9.16
CA ILE A 108 -15.97 -23.40 9.38
C ILE A 108 -16.11 -24.28 10.63
N ARG A 109 -16.73 -25.45 10.47
CA ARG A 109 -16.80 -26.49 11.51
C ARG A 109 -15.95 -27.68 11.08
N GLY A 110 -14.72 -27.78 11.61
CA GLY A 110 -13.89 -29.00 11.70
C GLY A 110 -13.67 -29.87 10.45
N GLY A 111 -14.08 -29.44 9.26
CA GLY A 111 -14.06 -30.22 8.03
C GLY A 111 -12.96 -29.83 7.04
N ALA A 112 -12.85 -30.63 5.96
CA ALA A 112 -11.93 -30.41 4.85
C ALA A 112 -12.13 -29.01 4.23
N GLY A 113 -11.15 -28.12 4.42
CA GLY A 113 -11.23 -26.70 4.05
C GLY A 113 -10.63 -25.74 5.09
N PHE A 114 -10.28 -26.25 6.28
CA PHE A 114 -9.74 -25.46 7.40
C PHE A 114 -8.41 -24.74 7.08
N GLU A 115 -7.63 -25.17 6.10
CA GLU A 115 -6.33 -24.56 5.79
C GLU A 115 -6.42 -23.36 4.83
N VAL A 116 -7.38 -23.38 3.91
CA VAL A 116 -7.52 -22.38 2.84
C VAL A 116 -8.53 -21.29 3.19
N LEU A 117 -9.63 -21.65 3.86
CA LEU A 117 -10.69 -20.70 4.21
C LEU A 117 -10.23 -19.56 5.12
N PRO A 118 -9.38 -19.77 6.15
CA PRO A 118 -8.86 -18.67 6.97
C PRO A 118 -8.01 -17.67 6.18
N GLN A 119 -7.25 -18.14 5.19
CA GLN A 119 -6.47 -17.26 4.31
C GLN A 119 -7.40 -16.42 3.43
N LEU A 120 -8.42 -17.02 2.84
CA LEU A 120 -9.44 -16.28 2.07
C LEU A 120 -10.23 -15.31 2.95
N ALA A 121 -10.47 -15.65 4.21
CA ALA A 121 -11.13 -14.77 5.18
C ALA A 121 -10.31 -13.53 5.51
N SER A 122 -8.99 -13.54 5.24
CA SER A 122 -8.16 -12.35 5.37
C SER A 122 -8.54 -11.26 4.35
N MET A 123 -9.11 -11.59 3.19
CA MET A 123 -9.37 -10.56 2.16
C MET A 123 -10.35 -9.49 2.65
N PRO A 124 -11.61 -9.82 3.07
CA PRO A 124 -12.55 -8.79 3.51
C PRO A 124 -12.03 -8.01 4.72
N LEU A 125 -11.30 -8.70 5.62
CA LEU A 125 -10.67 -8.07 6.79
C LEU A 125 -9.59 -7.06 6.37
N LEU A 126 -8.72 -7.43 5.44
CA LEU A 126 -7.65 -6.54 4.96
C LEU A 126 -8.18 -5.31 4.22
N VAL A 127 -9.33 -5.43 3.53
CA VAL A 127 -10.01 -4.25 2.99
C VAL A 127 -10.35 -3.24 4.09
N LEU A 128 -10.75 -3.69 5.28
CA LEU A 128 -10.98 -2.81 6.43
C LEU A 128 -9.68 -2.33 7.06
N VAL A 129 -8.70 -3.21 7.22
CA VAL A 129 -7.39 -2.87 7.81
C VAL A 129 -6.72 -1.77 7.01
N TYR A 130 -6.65 -1.88 5.68
CA TYR A 130 -6.02 -0.85 4.86
C TYR A 130 -6.81 0.47 4.81
N GLN A 131 -8.14 0.42 4.89
CA GLN A 131 -8.93 1.64 5.12
C GLN A 131 -8.61 2.26 6.48
N GLY A 132 -8.43 1.44 7.52
CA GLY A 132 -7.96 1.86 8.84
C GLY A 132 -6.57 2.49 8.78
N PHE A 133 -5.62 1.86 8.09
CA PHE A 133 -4.25 2.38 7.92
C PHE A 133 -4.24 3.74 7.22
N HIS A 134 -5.07 3.92 6.19
CA HIS A 134 -5.23 5.20 5.53
C HIS A 134 -5.79 6.26 6.51
N ARG A 135 -6.79 5.90 7.31
CA ARG A 135 -7.37 6.81 8.32
C ARG A 135 -6.40 7.20 9.42
N LEU A 136 -5.62 6.23 9.90
CA LEU A 136 -4.58 6.43 10.92
C LEU A 136 -3.32 7.12 10.35
N ARG A 137 -3.33 7.49 9.06
CA ARG A 137 -2.20 8.09 8.34
C ARG A 137 -0.94 7.22 8.33
N LEU A 138 -1.08 5.90 8.50
CA LEU A 138 0.01 4.95 8.25
C LEU A 138 0.26 4.85 6.74
N LEU A 139 -0.82 4.78 5.96
CA LEU A 139 -0.79 4.89 4.49
C LEU A 139 -1.16 6.32 4.10
N HIS A 140 -0.15 7.12 3.79
CA HIS A 140 -0.31 8.56 3.57
C HIS A 140 -0.93 8.91 2.21
N GLY A 141 -1.06 7.94 1.28
CA GLY A 141 -1.65 8.12 -0.04
C GLY A 141 -2.88 7.25 -0.25
N GLY A 142 -3.96 7.83 -0.79
CA GLY A 142 -5.16 7.08 -1.16
C GLY A 142 -4.90 6.06 -2.28
N ALA A 143 -3.95 6.34 -3.18
CA ALA A 143 -3.50 5.38 -4.20
C ALA A 143 -2.81 4.16 -3.58
N ASP A 144 -2.00 4.35 -2.54
CA ASP A 144 -1.29 3.26 -1.84
C ASP A 144 -2.29 2.30 -1.20
N ALA A 145 -3.30 2.84 -0.49
CA ALA A 145 -4.35 2.05 0.12
C ALA A 145 -5.16 1.27 -0.93
N LYS A 146 -5.59 1.93 -2.01
CA LYS A 146 -6.32 1.27 -3.11
C LYS A 146 -5.47 0.18 -3.78
N GLY A 147 -4.17 0.42 -3.96
CA GLY A 147 -3.24 -0.54 -4.52
C GLY A 147 -3.07 -1.78 -3.65
N LEU A 148 -2.85 -1.62 -2.35
CA LEU A 148 -2.74 -2.73 -1.41
C LEU A 148 -4.04 -3.54 -1.31
N ILE A 149 -5.19 -2.86 -1.29
CA ILE A 149 -6.50 -3.52 -1.32
C ILE A 149 -6.68 -4.33 -2.60
N ALA A 150 -6.33 -3.78 -3.76
CA ALA A 150 -6.40 -4.52 -5.03
C ALA A 150 -5.43 -5.72 -5.04
N LEU A 151 -4.23 -5.57 -4.48
CA LEU A 151 -3.26 -6.66 -4.32
C LEU A 151 -3.77 -7.76 -3.39
N THR A 152 -4.52 -7.45 -2.34
CA THR A 152 -5.18 -8.46 -1.49
C THR A 152 -6.14 -9.34 -2.30
N LEU A 153 -6.90 -8.76 -3.22
CA LEU A 153 -7.83 -9.53 -4.06
C LEU A 153 -7.10 -10.36 -5.11
N LEU A 154 -5.98 -9.83 -5.64
CA LEU A 154 -5.11 -10.57 -6.53
C LEU A 154 -4.45 -11.75 -5.82
N LEU A 155 -3.96 -11.54 -4.60
CA LEU A 155 -3.15 -12.47 -3.81
C LEU A 155 -3.78 -12.72 -2.44
N PRO A 156 -4.88 -13.49 -2.41
CA PRO A 156 -5.64 -13.74 -1.18
C PRO A 156 -4.98 -14.76 -0.26
N ALA A 157 -3.95 -15.45 -0.75
CA ALA A 157 -3.18 -16.47 -0.06
C ALA A 157 -1.73 -16.39 -0.56
N TYR A 158 -0.82 -17.01 0.20
CA TYR A 158 0.57 -17.15 -0.23
C TYR A 158 0.63 -17.97 -1.53
N PRO A 159 1.34 -17.50 -2.57
CA PRO A 159 1.37 -18.18 -3.85
C PRO A 159 2.23 -19.46 -3.79
N ASP A 160 1.75 -20.54 -4.41
CA ASP A 160 2.49 -21.79 -4.57
C ASP A 160 3.51 -21.67 -5.72
N ALA A 161 4.63 -21.00 -5.44
CA ALA A 161 5.60 -20.54 -6.44
C ALA A 161 6.93 -21.33 -6.48
N LEU A 162 6.97 -22.59 -5.99
CA LEU A 162 8.20 -23.39 -5.93
C LEU A 162 9.03 -23.34 -7.23
N PRO A 163 10.35 -23.10 -7.16
CA PRO A 163 11.21 -23.11 -5.97
C PRO A 163 11.19 -21.83 -5.11
N PHE A 164 10.38 -20.84 -5.47
CA PHE A 164 10.24 -19.59 -4.73
C PHE A 164 9.08 -19.62 -3.72
N PRO A 165 9.12 -18.81 -2.65
CA PRO A 165 10.22 -17.93 -2.24
C PRO A 165 11.45 -18.70 -1.73
N VAL A 166 12.65 -18.11 -1.92
CA VAL A 166 13.92 -18.67 -1.43
C VAL A 166 13.96 -18.74 0.10
N LEU A 167 13.52 -17.67 0.77
CA LEU A 167 13.46 -17.57 2.22
C LEU A 167 12.09 -18.05 2.67
N GLN A 168 12.04 -19.25 3.24
CA GLN A 168 10.81 -19.83 3.74
C GLN A 168 10.71 -19.63 5.24
N ALA A 169 9.50 -19.33 5.72
CA ALA A 169 9.27 -19.25 7.14
C ALA A 169 9.48 -20.61 7.80
N ASP A 170 9.95 -20.58 9.04
CA ASP A 170 10.00 -21.76 9.89
C ASP A 170 8.63 -22.47 9.92
N ALA A 171 8.61 -23.78 9.67
CA ALA A 171 7.39 -24.59 9.66
C ALA A 171 6.57 -24.50 10.96
N ARG A 172 7.20 -24.11 12.08
CA ARG A 172 6.52 -23.88 13.36
C ARG A 172 5.63 -22.63 13.36
N VAL A 173 5.97 -21.63 12.55
CA VAL A 173 5.28 -20.34 12.49
C VAL A 173 4.60 -20.08 11.15
N ASP A 174 4.94 -20.82 10.09
CA ASP A 174 4.41 -20.64 8.73
C ASP A 174 2.87 -20.64 8.68
N ALA A 175 2.23 -21.63 9.31
CA ALA A 175 0.76 -21.71 9.34
C ALA A 175 0.11 -20.49 10.00
N LEU A 176 0.70 -19.98 11.09
CA LEU A 176 0.23 -18.79 11.78
C LEU A 176 0.46 -17.53 10.92
N LEU A 177 1.65 -17.40 10.33
CA LEU A 177 2.02 -16.25 9.49
C LEU A 177 1.13 -16.14 8.26
N ARG A 178 0.75 -17.25 7.62
CA ARG A 178 -0.15 -17.24 6.46
C ARG A 178 -1.53 -16.63 6.77
N VAL A 179 -1.96 -16.68 8.03
CA VAL A 179 -3.26 -16.14 8.49
C VAL A 179 -3.10 -14.73 9.06
N VAL A 180 -2.15 -14.54 9.99
CA VAL A 180 -1.95 -13.27 10.71
C VAL A 180 -1.24 -12.23 9.85
N PHE A 181 -0.44 -12.68 8.90
CA PHE A 181 0.37 -11.83 8.04
C PHE A 181 0.15 -12.19 6.56
N PRO A 182 -1.03 -11.85 5.98
CA PRO A 182 -1.35 -12.22 4.61
C PRO A 182 -0.38 -11.60 3.60
N PHE A 183 -0.33 -12.18 2.41
CA PHE A 183 0.71 -11.87 1.42
C PHE A 183 0.78 -10.38 1.01
N SER A 184 -0.35 -9.66 0.97
CA SER A 184 -0.33 -8.22 0.69
C SER A 184 0.37 -7.39 1.78
N LEU A 185 0.38 -7.84 3.05
CA LEU A 185 1.17 -7.22 4.11
C LEU A 185 2.66 -7.50 3.95
N VAL A 186 3.03 -8.69 3.48
CA VAL A 186 4.43 -9.00 3.12
C VAL A 186 4.93 -8.02 2.08
N ILE A 187 4.18 -7.86 0.99
CA ILE A 187 4.50 -6.92 -0.09
C ILE A 187 4.66 -5.49 0.45
N TRP A 188 3.75 -5.06 1.33
CA TRP A 188 3.81 -3.72 1.93
C TRP A 188 5.04 -3.53 2.82
N VAL A 189 5.37 -4.51 3.67
CA VAL A 189 6.54 -4.44 4.56
C VAL A 189 7.84 -4.49 3.76
N ASP A 190 7.95 -5.36 2.77
CA ASP A 190 9.12 -5.41 1.89
C ASP A 190 9.30 -4.08 1.15
N ALA A 191 8.22 -3.49 0.65
CA ALA A 191 8.24 -2.16 0.04
C ALA A 191 8.65 -1.05 1.03
N ALA A 192 8.20 -1.14 2.29
CA ALA A 192 8.57 -0.18 3.34
C ALA A 192 10.06 -0.29 3.70
N ILE A 193 10.60 -1.52 3.80
CA ILE A 193 12.03 -1.76 4.04
C ILE A 193 12.85 -1.20 2.87
N LEU A 194 12.46 -1.48 1.62
CA LEU A 194 13.12 -0.92 0.44
C LEU A 194 13.07 0.61 0.42
N SER A 195 11.98 1.20 0.93
CA SER A 195 11.83 2.66 1.03
C SER A 195 12.82 3.30 2.02
N LEU A 196 13.43 2.54 2.93
CA LEU A 196 14.52 3.03 3.80
C LEU A 196 15.78 3.40 3.00
N ALA A 197 15.91 2.94 1.76
CA ALA A 197 16.97 3.41 0.86
C ALA A 197 16.85 4.91 0.55
N VAL A 198 15.64 5.50 0.63
CA VAL A 198 15.43 6.94 0.36
C VAL A 198 16.13 7.84 1.38
N PRO A 199 15.87 7.73 2.70
CA PRO A 199 16.55 8.59 3.67
C PRO A 199 18.08 8.38 3.68
N VAL A 200 18.55 7.16 3.43
CA VAL A 200 19.99 6.87 3.28
C VAL A 200 20.56 7.58 2.04
N ALA A 201 19.89 7.48 0.89
CA ALA A 201 20.31 8.16 -0.33
C ALA A 201 20.31 9.69 -0.17
N LEU A 202 19.32 10.26 0.52
CA LEU A 202 19.27 11.69 0.83
C LEU A 202 20.42 12.11 1.74
N LEU A 203 20.72 11.32 2.78
CA LEU A 203 21.85 11.61 3.66
C LEU A 203 23.17 11.64 2.89
N ILE A 204 23.42 10.63 2.04
CA ILE A 204 24.63 10.56 1.20
C ILE A 204 24.68 11.74 0.23
N TYR A 205 23.55 12.06 -0.43
CA TYR A 205 23.44 13.19 -1.36
C TYR A 205 23.72 14.53 -0.69
N ASN A 206 23.18 14.76 0.51
CA ASN A 206 23.42 15.98 1.27
C ASN A 206 24.85 16.04 1.82
N ALA A 207 25.41 14.91 2.27
CA ALA A 207 26.81 14.79 2.68
C ALA A 207 27.77 15.23 1.56
N ALA A 208 27.55 14.73 0.35
CA ALA A 208 28.36 15.07 -0.82
C ALA A 208 28.29 16.57 -1.20
N ARG A 209 27.26 17.29 -0.75
CA ARG A 209 27.06 18.73 -1.00
C ARG A 209 27.42 19.63 0.19
N GLY A 210 27.87 19.05 1.30
CA GLY A 210 28.16 19.79 2.54
C GLY A 210 26.93 20.24 3.32
N ASP A 211 25.72 19.79 2.95
CA ASP A 211 24.44 20.19 3.53
C ASP A 211 24.00 19.21 4.66
N LEU A 212 24.86 18.92 5.65
CA LEU A 212 24.60 17.90 6.70
C LEU A 212 23.83 18.43 7.92
N ALA A 213 22.62 18.94 7.71
CA ALA A 213 21.78 19.42 8.82
C ALA A 213 20.76 18.34 9.25
N LEU A 214 21.00 17.65 10.36
CA LEU A 214 20.06 16.66 10.92
C LEU A 214 18.97 17.35 11.75
N PRO A 215 17.71 16.84 11.73
CA PRO A 215 17.24 15.63 11.02
C PRO A 215 16.83 15.84 9.55
N GLN A 216 16.75 17.08 9.05
CA GLN A 216 16.23 17.39 7.71
C GLN A 216 17.04 16.79 6.55
N ALA A 217 18.34 16.55 6.73
CA ALA A 217 19.19 15.89 5.74
C ALA A 217 18.78 14.43 5.46
N LEU A 218 18.00 13.79 6.35
CA LEU A 218 17.41 12.46 6.12
C LEU A 218 16.08 12.53 5.37
N LEU A 219 15.40 13.68 5.41
CA LEU A 219 14.02 13.84 4.95
C LEU A 219 13.90 14.68 3.68
N GLY A 220 14.93 15.45 3.35
CA GLY A 220 14.90 16.38 2.22
C GLY A 220 16.29 16.75 1.73
N TYR A 221 16.35 17.78 0.88
CA TYR A 221 17.57 18.35 0.34
C TYR A 221 17.40 19.86 0.12
N ARG A 222 18.52 20.60 0.00
CA ARG A 222 18.49 22.04 -0.33
C ARG A 222 18.26 22.25 -1.82
N ALA A 223 17.15 22.91 -2.18
CA ALA A 223 16.79 23.23 -3.56
C ALA A 223 16.66 24.74 -3.79
N PRO A 224 16.92 25.23 -5.01
CA PRO A 224 16.60 26.62 -5.38
C PRO A 224 15.08 26.87 -5.33
N LEU A 225 14.70 28.10 -4.98
CA LEU A 225 13.30 28.54 -5.01
C LEU A 225 12.85 28.99 -6.41
N ASN A 226 13.77 29.21 -7.35
CA ASN A 226 13.48 29.59 -8.72
C ASN A 226 14.50 28.94 -9.71
N PRO A 227 14.09 27.98 -10.55
CA PRO A 227 12.78 27.32 -10.55
C PRO A 227 12.61 26.39 -9.33
N PHE A 228 11.39 26.32 -8.80
CA PHE A 228 11.06 25.38 -7.72
C PHE A 228 10.93 23.94 -8.28
N PRO A 229 11.43 22.90 -7.60
CA PRO A 229 11.32 21.53 -8.08
C PRO A 229 9.87 21.05 -8.20
N ALA A 230 9.50 20.45 -9.33
CA ALA A 230 8.13 20.03 -9.61
C ALA A 230 7.57 18.99 -8.61
N HIS A 231 8.40 18.09 -8.11
CA HIS A 231 8.01 16.98 -7.25
C HIS A 231 8.64 17.08 -5.86
N ALA A 232 8.51 18.24 -5.22
CA ALA A 232 8.98 18.45 -3.86
C ALA A 232 7.95 19.22 -3.02
N TRP A 233 8.01 19.06 -1.70
CA TRP A 233 7.28 19.87 -0.74
C TRP A 233 8.25 20.76 0.04
N LEU A 234 7.91 22.04 0.15
CA LEU A 234 8.72 23.02 0.87
C LEU A 234 8.72 22.72 2.38
N MET A 235 9.90 22.67 2.97
CA MET A 235 10.08 22.43 4.42
C MET A 235 10.35 23.71 5.20
N GLU A 236 10.67 24.82 4.55
CA GLU A 236 10.93 26.10 5.23
C GLU A 236 9.75 27.06 5.05
N LYS A 237 9.39 27.80 6.09
CA LYS A 237 8.35 28.83 6.03
C LYS A 237 8.73 30.02 6.89
N ILE A 238 8.24 31.20 6.52
CA ILE A 238 8.31 32.40 7.35
C ILE A 238 6.93 32.64 7.95
N THR A 239 6.84 32.61 9.28
CA THR A 239 5.58 32.83 10.00
C THR A 239 5.12 34.28 9.86
N ALA A 240 3.86 34.57 10.22
CA ALA A 240 3.36 35.95 10.25
C ALA A 240 4.14 36.87 11.22
N ARG A 241 4.89 36.27 12.16
CA ARG A 241 5.76 36.97 13.11
C ARG A 241 7.17 37.24 12.55
N GLY A 242 7.46 36.82 11.32
CA GLY A 242 8.79 36.95 10.70
C GLY A 242 9.78 35.86 11.09
N GLU A 243 9.36 34.83 11.84
CA GLU A 243 10.24 33.73 12.25
C GLU A 243 10.44 32.73 11.12
N HIS A 244 11.69 32.35 10.86
CA HIS A 244 12.03 31.29 9.93
C HIS A 244 11.89 29.93 10.63
N VAL A 245 10.93 29.12 10.19
CA VAL A 245 10.64 27.80 10.78
C VAL A 245 10.85 26.67 9.79
N LEU A 246 11.40 25.57 10.29
CA LEU A 246 11.53 24.30 9.57
C LEU A 246 10.38 23.37 9.94
N VAL A 247 9.65 22.92 8.93
CA VAL A 247 8.54 21.97 9.00
C VAL A 247 9.01 20.66 8.39
N LEU A 248 9.38 19.70 9.24
CA LEU A 248 9.92 18.40 8.81
C LEU A 248 8.92 17.58 7.97
N PHE A 249 7.64 17.68 8.30
CA PHE A 249 6.56 16.96 7.63
C PHE A 249 5.53 17.96 7.08
N PRO A 250 5.80 18.59 5.92
CA PRO A 250 4.88 19.57 5.34
C PRO A 250 3.55 18.93 4.93
N ARG A 251 2.46 19.70 5.01
CA ARG A 251 1.14 19.26 4.55
C ARG A 251 1.16 19.09 3.03
N ARG A 252 0.69 17.93 2.56
CA ARG A 252 0.59 17.62 1.14
C ARG A 252 -0.51 18.46 0.49
N GLY A 253 -0.32 18.85 -0.77
CA GLY A 253 -1.33 19.54 -1.57
C GLY A 253 -1.51 21.04 -1.28
N THR A 254 -0.73 21.62 -0.37
CA THR A 254 -0.71 23.08 -0.18
C THR A 254 0.12 23.74 -1.27
N ASP A 255 -0.40 24.81 -1.88
CA ASP A 255 0.34 25.64 -2.83
C ASP A 255 1.51 26.34 -2.10
N PRO A 256 2.79 26.07 -2.47
CA PRO A 256 3.94 26.68 -1.82
C PRO A 256 4.20 28.12 -2.29
N SER A 257 3.50 28.63 -3.31
CA SER A 257 3.82 29.91 -3.96
C SER A 257 3.87 31.11 -3.00
N GLY A 258 2.95 31.15 -2.03
CA GLY A 258 2.94 32.20 -1.01
C GLY A 258 4.09 32.09 0.00
N ASP A 259 4.49 30.87 0.36
CA ASP A 259 5.63 30.63 1.27
C ASP A 259 6.97 30.90 0.56
N ILE A 260 7.08 30.50 -0.70
CA ILE A 260 8.22 30.80 -1.57
C ILE A 260 8.43 32.31 -1.71
N SER A 261 7.35 33.06 -1.97
CA SER A 261 7.42 34.52 -2.13
C SER A 261 7.93 35.21 -0.86
N ARG A 262 7.47 34.76 0.31
CA ARG A 262 7.94 35.27 1.60
C ARG A 262 9.41 34.96 1.86
N LEU A 263 9.85 33.72 1.60
CA LEU A 263 11.26 33.33 1.72
C LEU A 263 12.17 34.18 0.84
N ARG A 264 11.76 34.41 -0.41
CA ARG A 264 12.51 35.25 -1.36
C ARG A 264 12.57 36.72 -0.92
N ALA A 265 11.47 37.26 -0.38
CA ALA A 265 11.45 38.61 0.16
C ALA A 265 12.42 38.78 1.35
N ALA A 266 12.69 37.70 2.08
CA ALA A 266 13.69 37.67 3.16
C ALA A 266 15.12 37.34 2.69
N GLY A 267 15.37 37.32 1.37
CA GLY A 267 16.70 37.04 0.80
C GLY A 267 17.11 35.57 0.80
N VAL A 268 16.17 34.63 0.96
CA VAL A 268 16.45 33.20 0.87
C VAL A 268 16.32 32.72 -0.58
N ASP A 269 17.44 32.26 -1.16
CA ASP A 269 17.46 31.72 -2.53
C ASP A 269 17.31 30.19 -2.59
N ARG A 270 17.78 29.49 -1.56
CA ARG A 270 17.70 28.02 -1.44
C ARG A 270 17.04 27.63 -0.13
N ALA A 271 16.10 26.69 -0.18
CA ALA A 271 15.37 26.19 0.98
C ALA A 271 15.43 24.66 1.06
N TRP A 272 15.24 24.12 2.26
CA TRP A 272 14.99 22.69 2.44
C TRP A 272 13.66 22.29 1.81
N VAL A 273 13.70 21.23 1.01
CA VAL A 273 12.52 20.61 0.40
C VAL A 273 12.58 19.10 0.59
N THR A 274 11.44 18.47 0.81
CA THR A 274 11.33 17.00 0.86
C THR A 274 10.82 16.48 -0.50
N PRO A 275 11.47 15.46 -1.10
CA PRO A 275 11.00 14.91 -2.37
C PRO A 275 9.67 14.19 -2.21
N GLN A 276 8.81 14.29 -3.21
CA GLN A 276 7.64 13.44 -3.34
C GLN A 276 8.09 12.07 -3.81
N THR A 277 8.21 11.13 -2.87
CA THR A 277 8.69 9.78 -3.14
C THR A 277 7.64 8.96 -3.88
N PRO A 278 7.97 8.35 -5.05
CA PRO A 278 7.07 7.47 -5.76
C PRO A 278 6.98 6.12 -5.06
N PHE A 279 6.01 5.94 -4.16
CA PHE A 279 5.88 4.70 -3.39
C PHE A 279 5.54 3.48 -4.26
N MET A 280 5.03 3.69 -5.48
CA MET A 280 4.71 2.58 -6.38
C MET A 280 5.95 1.83 -6.88
N VAL A 281 7.13 2.46 -6.90
CA VAL A 281 8.39 1.81 -7.29
C VAL A 281 8.85 0.82 -6.20
N PRO A 282 9.00 1.22 -4.93
CA PRO A 282 9.23 0.27 -3.85
C PRO A 282 8.13 -0.79 -3.74
N LEU A 283 6.87 -0.46 -4.03
CA LEU A 283 5.78 -1.44 -4.02
C LEU A 283 5.93 -2.53 -5.09
N LEU A 284 6.30 -2.15 -6.32
CA LEU A 284 6.62 -3.11 -7.38
C LEU A 284 7.81 -4.00 -7.01
N LEU A 285 8.88 -3.41 -6.48
CA LEU A 285 10.07 -4.16 -6.08
C LEU A 285 9.77 -5.08 -4.87
N GLY A 286 9.01 -4.59 -3.89
CA GLY A 286 8.55 -5.39 -2.75
C GLY A 286 7.61 -6.53 -3.18
N PHE A 287 6.80 -6.32 -4.21
CA PHE A 287 5.99 -7.38 -4.81
C PHE A 287 6.83 -8.49 -5.42
N LEU A 288 7.84 -8.13 -6.22
CA LEU A 288 8.78 -9.10 -6.80
C LEU A 288 9.55 -9.82 -5.69
N LEU A 289 10.00 -9.07 -4.69
CA LEU A 289 10.76 -9.61 -3.57
C LEU A 289 9.92 -10.60 -2.76
N ALA A 290 8.68 -10.26 -2.42
CA ALA A 290 7.76 -11.17 -1.72
C ALA A 290 7.52 -12.48 -2.50
N PHE A 291 7.47 -12.41 -3.84
CA PHE A 291 7.30 -13.59 -4.70
C PHE A 291 8.55 -14.46 -4.79
N PHE A 292 9.73 -13.85 -4.95
CA PHE A 292 10.98 -14.57 -5.26
C PHE A 292 11.83 -14.81 -4.02
N ALA A 293 12.01 -13.80 -3.16
CA ALA A 293 12.80 -13.92 -1.95
C ALA A 293 11.95 -14.36 -0.75
N GLY A 294 10.70 -13.91 -0.64
CA GLY A 294 9.83 -14.17 0.50
C GLY A 294 9.78 -12.99 1.46
N ASN A 295 9.37 -13.25 2.71
CA ASN A 295 9.17 -12.19 3.70
C ASN A 295 10.50 -11.72 4.31
N LEU A 296 10.98 -10.52 3.94
CA LEU A 296 12.25 -9.99 4.47
C LEU A 296 12.23 -9.86 6.00
N LEU A 297 11.07 -9.54 6.59
CA LEU A 297 10.98 -9.40 8.04
C LEU A 297 11.28 -10.72 8.74
N VAL A 298 10.78 -11.84 8.20
CA VAL A 298 11.07 -13.19 8.73
C VAL A 298 12.56 -13.49 8.64
N ALA A 299 13.22 -13.08 7.55
CA ALA A 299 14.66 -13.23 7.39
C ALA A 299 15.46 -12.39 8.39
N VAL A 300 15.12 -11.11 8.56
CA VAL A 300 15.79 -10.20 9.50
C VAL A 300 15.60 -10.64 10.95
N LEU A 301 14.43 -11.19 11.29
CA LEU A 301 14.12 -11.70 12.63
C LEU A 301 14.72 -13.09 12.93
N GLY A 302 15.44 -13.70 11.98
CA GLY A 302 16.05 -15.03 12.16
C GLY A 302 15.02 -16.17 12.23
N LEU A 303 13.84 -15.97 11.63
CA LEU A 303 12.74 -16.94 11.55
C LEU A 303 12.65 -17.61 10.16
N ALA A 304 13.62 -17.33 9.29
CA ALA A 304 13.74 -17.90 7.95
C ALA A 304 14.67 -19.13 7.95
N ARG A 305 14.40 -20.07 7.04
CA ARG A 305 15.25 -21.21 6.71
C ARG A 305 15.93 -21.00 5.37
#